data_AF-A0A061FHQ5-F1
#
_entry.id   AF-A0A061FHQ5-F1
#
_cell.length_a   1.000
_cell.length_b   1.000
_cell.length_c   1.000
_cell.angle_alpha   90.00
_cell.angle_beta   90.00
_cell.angle_gamma   90.00
#
_symmetry.space_group_name_H-M   'P 1'
#
loop_
_entity.id
_entity.type
_entity.pdbx_description
1 polymer ?
#
loop_
_entity_poly.entity_id
_entity_poly.type
_entity_poly.pdbx_seq_one_letter_code
_entity_poly.pdbx_strand_id
1 'polypeptide(L)'
;MWLCQSIFCMLVSSRFRLLSPHISFSVLSLKNHTPSRLSFSVAASAMETSSPSALFLCGKSSSETEIAKSLKINNALKLPNGGEVSTHLQSEISNFQLGEEAFNVNLFLNSLSTNRFGRNLIWSPRLPSTHDVVSHNFCELPIGAACVADVQFKGRGRSKNAWESPRGCLMFSFTLEMEDGKIVPLVQYVVSLALTEAIKDICDREGFPCLDVRIKWPNDLYLNGLKVGGILCTSTYKSKKFNVSSGVGLNVDNEKPTTCLNAVLKELSTTSNKFRREDIMAAFFNKFEMLYDIFLNQVGRELLCRKRMRIELWKMWSRSRV
;
A
#
# COMPACT_ATOMS: atom_id res chain seq x y z
N MET A 1 19.20 -20.05 -0.83
CA MET A 1 19.02 -18.69 -1.37
C MET A 1 19.53 -18.52 -2.80
N TRP A 2 20.60 -19.24 -3.22
CA TRP A 2 21.15 -19.18 -4.58
C TRP A 2 20.41 -20.00 -5.67
N LEU A 3 19.59 -21.00 -5.29
CA LEU A 3 18.82 -21.78 -6.28
C LEU A 3 17.64 -21.02 -6.93
N CYS A 4 17.26 -19.86 -6.40
CA CYS A 4 16.16 -19.05 -6.93
C CYS A 4 16.59 -18.12 -8.09
N GLN A 5 17.88 -17.82 -8.20
CA GLN A 5 18.41 -16.92 -9.25
C GLN A 5 18.76 -17.70 -10.54
N SER A 6 19.30 -18.91 -10.43
CA SER A 6 19.82 -19.65 -11.59
C SER A 6 18.76 -20.22 -12.54
N ILE A 7 17.56 -20.55 -12.04
CA ILE A 7 16.45 -21.02 -12.90
C ILE A 7 15.82 -19.85 -13.68
N PHE A 8 16.03 -18.61 -13.25
CA PHE A 8 15.46 -17.42 -13.89
C PHE A 8 16.29 -16.93 -15.09
N CYS A 9 17.61 -17.16 -15.10
CA CYS A 9 18.47 -16.81 -16.25
C CYS A 9 18.40 -17.81 -17.42
N MET A 10 18.11 -19.09 -17.17
CA MET A 10 18.13 -20.12 -18.23
C MET A 10 16.95 -20.07 -19.20
N LEU A 11 15.88 -19.32 -18.91
CA LEU A 11 14.68 -19.24 -19.77
C LEU A 11 14.61 -17.99 -20.65
N VAL A 12 15.63 -17.12 -20.63
CA VAL A 12 15.72 -15.91 -21.47
C VAL A 12 16.80 -16.04 -22.57
N SER A 13 17.55 -17.14 -22.63
CA SER A 13 18.69 -17.30 -23.57
C SER A 13 18.44 -18.24 -24.76
N SER A 14 17.22 -18.32 -25.28
CA SER A 14 16.94 -19.12 -26.49
C SER A 14 16.10 -18.36 -27.52
N ARG A 15 16.66 -17.27 -28.04
CA ARG A 15 16.64 -16.88 -29.47
C ARG A 15 17.51 -15.63 -29.65
N PHE A 16 18.20 -15.58 -30.80
CA PHE A 16 19.16 -14.56 -31.28
C PHE A 16 20.65 -14.77 -30.93
N ARG A 17 21.28 -15.67 -31.69
CA ARG A 17 22.57 -15.43 -32.37
C ARG A 17 22.21 -15.04 -33.82
N LEU A 18 22.85 -14.17 -34.59
CA LEU A 18 24.09 -13.39 -34.57
C LEU A 18 23.90 -12.30 -35.64
N LEU A 19 24.56 -11.14 -35.49
CA LEU A 19 25.48 -10.53 -36.48
C LEU A 19 25.74 -9.06 -36.10
N SER A 20 26.98 -8.78 -35.71
CA SER A 20 27.59 -7.44 -35.70
C SER A 20 27.88 -6.99 -37.14
N PRO A 21 28.09 -5.68 -37.37
CA PRO A 21 29.48 -5.22 -37.42
C PRO A 21 29.74 -3.88 -36.72
N HIS A 22 31.02 -3.69 -36.46
CA HIS A 22 31.71 -2.55 -35.89
C HIS A 22 31.37 -1.20 -36.53
N ILE A 23 31.11 -0.18 -35.70
CA ILE A 23 31.48 1.21 -35.99
C ILE A 23 31.96 1.88 -34.69
N SER A 24 33.20 2.33 -34.70
CA SER A 24 33.83 3.17 -33.68
C SER A 24 33.38 4.63 -33.84
N PHE A 25 33.02 5.32 -32.75
CA PHE A 25 33.11 6.77 -32.72
C PHE A 25 33.58 7.30 -31.37
N SER A 26 34.35 8.37 -31.49
CA SER A 26 35.24 9.03 -30.56
C SER A 26 34.53 9.83 -29.46
N VAL A 27 35.23 9.91 -28.33
CA VAL A 27 34.91 10.77 -27.19
C VAL A 27 35.10 12.23 -27.58
N LEU A 28 34.04 13.03 -27.45
CA LEU A 28 34.12 14.49 -27.45
C LEU A 28 33.58 15.02 -26.13
N SER A 29 34.51 15.58 -25.35
CA SER A 29 34.31 16.36 -24.15
C SER A 29 33.79 17.75 -24.52
N LEU A 30 32.65 18.17 -23.95
CA LEU A 30 32.17 19.55 -24.00
C LEU A 30 31.59 19.99 -22.65
N LYS A 31 32.44 20.75 -21.95
CA LYS A 31 32.23 21.90 -21.05
C LYS A 31 30.86 22.08 -20.38
N ASN A 32 30.91 22.01 -19.05
CA ASN A 32 29.90 22.51 -18.11
C ASN A 32 29.66 24.01 -18.27
N HIS A 33 28.39 24.39 -18.46
CA HIS A 33 27.89 25.74 -18.17
C HIS A 33 26.81 25.64 -17.09
N THR A 34 27.09 26.25 -15.94
CA THR A 34 26.15 26.52 -14.85
C THR A 34 25.30 27.76 -15.18
N PRO A 35 24.02 27.75 -14.80
CA PRO A 35 23.40 28.98 -14.32
C PRO A 35 22.77 28.81 -12.93
N SER A 36 23.25 29.67 -12.02
CA SER A 36 22.59 30.27 -10.85
C SER A 36 21.40 29.53 -10.20
N ARG A 37 21.66 28.95 -9.02
CA ARG A 37 20.65 28.59 -8.02
C ARG A 37 19.96 29.84 -7.47
N LEU A 38 18.66 30.01 -7.76
CA LEU A 38 17.76 30.79 -6.92
C LEU A 38 17.32 29.89 -5.76
N SER A 39 17.92 30.09 -4.60
CA SER A 39 17.57 29.43 -3.35
C SER A 39 16.29 30.03 -2.77
N PHE A 40 15.15 29.37 -2.99
CA PHE A 40 13.99 29.56 -2.13
C PHE A 40 14.11 28.56 -0.97
N SER A 41 14.71 29.01 0.13
CA SER A 41 14.66 28.31 1.40
C SER A 41 13.25 28.47 1.99
N VAL A 42 12.34 27.55 1.68
CA VAL A 42 11.20 27.33 2.56
C VAL A 42 11.76 26.52 3.74
N ALA A 43 12.07 27.24 4.82
CA ALA A 43 12.43 26.66 6.08
C ALA A 43 11.33 25.67 6.48
N ALA A 44 11.62 24.37 6.38
CA ALA A 44 10.85 23.36 7.06
C ALA A 44 11.00 23.65 8.55
N SER A 45 9.96 24.21 9.17
CA SER A 45 9.94 24.39 10.61
C SER A 45 9.94 23.02 11.26
N ALA A 46 11.12 22.57 11.65
CA ALA A 46 11.34 21.47 12.55
C ALA A 46 10.88 21.88 13.96
N MET A 47 9.57 21.94 14.20
CA MET A 47 8.95 21.91 15.52
C MET A 47 7.52 21.41 15.39
N GLU A 48 7.31 20.15 15.75
CA GLU A 48 6.02 19.59 16.24
C GLU A 48 6.28 18.12 16.63
N THR A 49 6.93 17.91 17.78
CA THR A 49 7.21 16.57 18.34
C THR A 49 6.79 16.45 19.80
N SER A 50 5.72 17.14 20.22
CA SER A 50 5.24 17.10 21.61
C SER A 50 3.80 16.66 21.80
N SER A 51 3.02 16.48 20.73
CA SER A 51 1.62 16.04 20.84
C SER A 51 1.49 14.54 20.55
N PRO A 52 0.78 13.77 21.38
CA PRO A 52 0.49 12.36 21.13
C PRO A 52 -0.16 12.16 19.76
N SER A 53 0.14 11.05 19.09
CA SER A 53 -0.59 10.70 17.86
C SER A 53 -2.00 10.25 18.22
N ALA A 54 -3.02 10.92 17.69
CA ALA A 54 -4.41 10.54 17.90
C ALA A 54 -4.81 9.37 17.00
N LEU A 55 -5.32 8.29 17.60
CA LEU A 55 -5.88 7.13 16.90
C LEU A 55 -7.38 7.05 17.13
N PHE A 56 -8.16 7.03 16.06
CA PHE A 56 -9.61 6.91 16.07
C PHE A 56 -10.00 5.49 15.69
N LEU A 57 -10.65 4.80 16.63
CA LEU A 57 -11.03 3.39 16.50
C LEU A 57 -12.47 3.30 16.00
N CYS A 58 -12.67 2.51 14.95
CA CYS A 58 -13.94 2.38 14.24
C CYS A 58 -14.22 0.91 13.94
N GLY A 59 -15.49 0.50 14.09
CA GLY A 59 -15.96 -0.82 13.68
C GLY A 59 -17.07 -0.72 12.66
N LYS A 60 -17.12 -1.62 11.67
CA LYS A 60 -18.18 -1.65 10.66
C LYS A 60 -19.52 -2.16 11.22
N SER A 61 -19.49 -3.06 12.20
CA SER A 61 -20.67 -3.60 12.89
C SER A 61 -20.62 -3.31 14.40
N SER A 62 -21.71 -3.62 15.10
CA SER A 62 -21.77 -3.49 16.56
C SER A 62 -20.69 -4.33 17.25
N SER A 63 -20.43 -5.56 16.78
CA SER A 63 -19.38 -6.43 17.34
C SER A 63 -17.99 -5.79 17.22
N GLU A 64 -17.68 -5.24 16.04
CA GLU A 64 -16.40 -4.56 15.78
C GLU A 64 -16.29 -3.23 16.54
N THR A 65 -17.43 -2.59 16.79
CA THR A 65 -17.50 -1.39 17.65
C THR A 65 -17.18 -1.73 19.11
N GLU A 66 -17.63 -2.88 19.62
CA GLU A 66 -17.27 -3.34 20.96
C GLU A 66 -15.77 -3.69 21.07
N ILE A 67 -15.18 -4.26 20.02
CA ILE A 67 -13.72 -4.46 19.96
C ILE A 67 -12.99 -3.11 20.05
N ALA A 68 -13.42 -2.10 19.28
CA ALA A 68 -12.86 -0.75 19.33
C ALA A 68 -12.96 -0.12 20.73
N LYS A 69 -14.09 -0.27 21.43
CA LYS A 69 -14.26 0.18 22.82
C LYS A 69 -13.30 -0.54 23.77
N SER A 70 -13.18 -1.85 23.66
CA SER A 70 -12.26 -2.66 24.48
C SER A 70 -10.81 -2.21 24.30
N LEU A 71 -10.37 -2.00 23.06
CA LEU A 71 -9.01 -1.50 22.75
C LEU A 71 -8.73 -0.14 23.38
N LYS A 72 -9.72 0.77 23.36
CA LYS A 72 -9.63 2.09 24.01
C LYS A 72 -9.55 1.96 25.53
N ILE A 73 -10.48 1.23 26.16
CA ILE A 73 -10.56 1.07 27.62
C ILE A 73 -9.28 0.47 28.18
N ASN A 74 -8.72 -0.54 27.51
CA ASN A 74 -7.52 -1.22 27.96
C ASN A 74 -6.22 -0.47 27.63
N ASN A 75 -6.31 0.68 26.95
CA ASN A 75 -5.16 1.43 26.43
C ASN A 75 -4.15 0.52 25.71
N ALA A 76 -4.66 -0.38 24.86
CA ALA A 76 -3.89 -1.50 24.33
C ALA A 76 -2.86 -1.07 23.27
N LEU A 77 -3.14 0.01 22.55
CA LEU A 77 -2.35 0.42 21.39
C LEU A 77 -1.17 1.31 21.78
N LYS A 78 0.03 0.93 21.30
CA LYS A 78 1.29 1.61 21.58
C LYS A 78 2.06 1.89 20.30
N LEU A 79 2.85 2.97 20.28
CA LEU A 79 3.84 3.20 19.23
C LEU A 79 5.22 2.65 19.65
N PRO A 80 6.06 2.23 18.69
CA PRO A 80 7.43 1.86 18.99
C PRO A 80 8.20 2.98 19.71
N ASN A 81 9.23 2.59 20.47
CA ASN A 81 10.13 3.49 21.20
C ASN A 81 9.42 4.41 22.22
N GLY A 82 8.28 3.98 22.76
CA GLY A 82 7.55 4.75 23.77
C GLY A 82 6.83 5.98 23.22
N GLY A 83 6.53 6.02 21.92
CA GLY A 83 5.75 7.11 21.34
C GLY A 83 4.36 7.19 21.98
N GLU A 84 3.95 8.39 22.40
CA GLU A 84 2.65 8.60 23.03
C GLU A 84 1.51 8.52 22.00
N VAL A 85 0.44 7.85 22.41
CA VAL A 85 -0.78 7.67 21.64
C VAL A 85 -1.97 8.05 22.50
N SER A 86 -2.90 8.82 21.94
CA SER A 86 -4.23 8.98 22.51
C SER A 86 -5.24 8.22 21.67
N THR A 87 -6.03 7.34 22.28
CA THR A 87 -7.06 6.56 21.59
C THR A 87 -8.45 7.15 21.81
N HIS A 88 -9.20 7.28 20.72
CA HIS A 88 -10.53 7.87 20.67
C HIS A 88 -11.46 6.94 19.87
N LEU A 89 -12.76 7.03 20.10
CA LEU A 89 -13.75 6.36 19.26
C LEU A 89 -14.13 7.26 18.09
N GLN A 90 -14.54 6.68 16.97
CA GLN A 90 -15.05 7.43 15.82
C GLN A 90 -16.19 8.39 16.18
N SER A 91 -17.04 8.03 17.14
CA SER A 91 -18.13 8.89 17.62
C SER A 91 -17.65 10.18 18.31
N GLU A 92 -16.37 10.26 18.66
CA GLU A 92 -15.76 11.40 19.34
C GLU A 92 -15.09 12.37 18.36
N ILE A 93 -15.10 12.08 17.04
CA ILE A 93 -14.47 12.91 16.01
C ILE A 93 -14.99 14.34 15.99
N SER A 94 -16.28 14.56 16.28
CA SER A 94 -16.88 15.90 16.28
C SER A 94 -16.20 16.88 17.24
N ASN A 95 -15.46 16.35 18.22
CA ASN A 95 -14.71 17.14 19.20
C ASN A 95 -13.36 17.63 18.64
N PHE A 96 -13.00 17.24 17.40
CA PHE A 96 -11.74 17.57 16.75
C PHE A 96 -11.98 18.41 15.49
N GLN A 97 -11.18 19.48 15.32
CA GLN A 97 -11.14 20.22 14.07
C GLN A 97 -10.33 19.42 13.04
N LEU A 98 -11.03 18.75 12.13
CA LEU A 98 -10.43 18.02 11.02
C LEU A 98 -10.38 18.90 9.77
N GLY A 99 -9.29 18.81 9.02
CA GLY A 99 -9.20 19.46 7.72
C GLY A 99 -10.12 18.80 6.69
N GLU A 100 -10.56 19.54 5.69
CA GLU A 100 -11.43 19.04 4.61
C GLU A 100 -10.82 17.87 3.82
N GLU A 101 -9.50 17.72 3.86
CA GLU A 101 -8.75 16.63 3.24
C GLU A 101 -8.54 15.41 4.15
N ALA A 102 -9.23 15.31 5.30
CA ALA A 102 -9.14 14.16 6.18
C ALA A 102 -9.79 12.91 5.55
N PHE A 103 -9.26 11.73 5.87
CA PHE A 103 -9.85 10.48 5.40
C PHE A 103 -11.25 10.28 5.96
N ASN A 104 -12.23 10.08 5.07
CA ASN A 104 -13.62 9.93 5.47
C ASN A 104 -13.96 8.47 5.79
N VAL A 105 -13.87 8.13 7.08
CA VAL A 105 -14.17 6.80 7.61
C VAL A 105 -15.56 6.30 7.19
N ASN A 106 -16.58 7.15 7.19
CA ASN A 106 -17.94 6.73 6.86
C ASN A 106 -18.08 6.36 5.38
N LEU A 107 -17.47 7.15 4.47
CA LEU A 107 -17.44 6.81 3.05
C LEU A 107 -16.73 5.48 2.82
N PHE A 108 -15.59 5.24 3.47
CA PHE A 108 -14.89 3.96 3.38
C PHE A 108 -15.74 2.79 3.88
N LEU A 109 -16.29 2.89 5.10
CA LEU A 109 -17.07 1.80 5.71
C LEU A 109 -18.35 1.50 4.93
N ASN A 110 -19.01 2.51 4.35
CA ASN A 110 -20.21 2.33 3.54
C ASN A 110 -19.91 1.59 2.23
N SER A 111 -18.74 1.83 1.62
CA SER A 111 -18.29 1.17 0.39
C SER A 111 -17.65 -0.22 0.62
N LEU A 112 -17.30 -0.56 1.86
CA LEU A 112 -16.68 -1.83 2.22
C LEU A 112 -17.71 -2.97 2.29
N SER A 113 -17.49 -4.08 1.59
CA SER A 113 -18.40 -5.24 1.53
C SER A 113 -17.79 -6.55 2.06
N THR A 114 -16.56 -6.50 2.58
CA THR A 114 -15.83 -7.65 3.13
C THR A 114 -16.48 -8.25 4.37
N ASN A 115 -16.09 -9.47 4.69
CA ASN A 115 -16.45 -10.18 5.92
C ASN A 115 -15.33 -10.19 6.97
N ARG A 116 -14.06 -10.07 6.57
CA ARG A 116 -12.89 -10.14 7.47
C ARG A 116 -12.02 -8.88 7.41
N PHE A 117 -11.71 -8.38 6.22
CA PHE A 117 -10.65 -7.38 6.05
C PHE A 117 -11.15 -5.94 6.05
N GLY A 118 -10.46 -5.03 6.75
CA GLY A 118 -10.74 -3.59 6.77
C GLY A 118 -11.91 -3.17 7.67
N ARG A 119 -12.56 -4.10 8.36
CA ARG A 119 -13.80 -3.86 9.11
C ARG A 119 -13.58 -3.31 10.53
N ASN A 120 -12.40 -3.58 11.09
CA ASN A 120 -11.87 -2.90 12.26
C ASN A 120 -10.86 -1.88 11.75
N LEU A 121 -11.18 -0.59 11.86
CA LEU A 121 -10.38 0.49 11.30
C LEU A 121 -9.79 1.36 12.41
N ILE A 122 -8.51 1.68 12.26
CA ILE A 122 -7.79 2.68 13.03
C ILE A 122 -7.45 3.79 12.06
N TRP A 123 -8.07 4.95 12.19
CA TRP A 123 -7.69 6.13 11.43
C TRP A 123 -6.87 7.10 12.28
N SER A 124 -5.98 7.84 11.65
CA SER A 124 -5.26 8.93 12.29
C SER A 124 -4.99 10.07 11.29
N PRO A 125 -5.18 11.33 11.69
CA PRO A 125 -4.81 12.47 10.85
C PRO A 125 -3.28 12.58 10.67
N ARG A 126 -2.50 12.08 11.65
CA ARG A 126 -1.04 12.14 11.61
C ARG A 126 -0.45 11.12 12.57
N LEU A 127 0.43 10.25 12.07
CA LEU A 127 1.17 9.31 12.91
C LEU A 127 2.57 8.99 12.34
N PRO A 128 3.45 8.31 13.09
CA PRO A 128 4.76 7.95 12.54
C PRO A 128 4.65 7.01 11.34
N SER A 129 3.96 5.88 11.48
CA SER A 129 3.84 4.82 10.47
C SER A 129 2.67 3.90 10.79
N THR A 130 1.76 3.71 9.84
CA THR A 130 0.65 2.74 9.92
C THR A 130 1.17 1.32 10.10
N HIS A 131 2.29 1.01 9.44
CA HIS A 131 2.95 -0.29 9.53
C HIS A 131 3.47 -0.56 10.95
N ASP A 132 3.99 0.49 11.61
CA ASP A 132 4.51 0.40 12.97
C ASP A 132 3.36 0.17 13.97
N VAL A 133 2.22 0.85 13.80
CA VAL A 133 1.00 0.60 14.61
C VAL A 133 0.53 -0.84 14.46
N VAL A 134 0.40 -1.34 13.23
CA VAL A 134 -0.12 -2.68 12.97
C VAL A 134 0.83 -3.77 13.47
N SER A 135 2.12 -3.66 13.15
CA SER A 135 3.09 -4.71 13.49
C SER A 135 3.40 -4.76 14.98
N HIS A 136 3.47 -3.60 15.66
CA HIS A 136 3.77 -3.55 17.09
C HIS A 136 2.60 -4.04 17.96
N ASN A 137 1.36 -3.79 17.52
CA ASN A 137 0.16 -4.14 18.27
C ASN A 137 -0.55 -5.39 17.72
N PHE A 138 0.13 -6.20 16.92
CA PHE A 138 -0.50 -7.30 16.18
C PHE A 138 -1.32 -8.25 17.09
N CYS A 139 -0.85 -8.53 18.31
CA CYS A 139 -1.55 -9.42 19.24
C CYS A 139 -2.82 -8.83 19.85
N GLU A 140 -2.95 -7.51 19.86
CA GLU A 140 -4.14 -6.79 20.36
C GLU A 140 -5.17 -6.61 19.25
N LEU A 141 -4.73 -6.62 17.98
CA LEU A 141 -5.56 -6.35 16.83
C LEU A 141 -6.19 -7.63 16.28
N PRO A 142 -7.49 -7.62 15.93
CA PRO A 142 -8.08 -8.74 15.21
C PRO A 142 -7.43 -8.92 13.84
N ILE A 143 -7.47 -10.14 13.31
CA ILE A 143 -7.03 -10.40 11.94
C ILE A 143 -7.93 -9.65 10.96
N GLY A 144 -7.31 -8.96 10.01
CA GLY A 144 -7.99 -8.06 9.07
C GLY A 144 -8.22 -6.64 9.59
N ALA A 145 -7.77 -6.30 10.82
CA ALA A 145 -7.73 -4.92 11.27
C ALA A 145 -6.83 -4.07 10.36
N ALA A 146 -7.28 -2.86 10.04
CA ALA A 146 -6.56 -1.93 9.18
C ALA A 146 -6.26 -0.62 9.92
N CYS A 147 -5.09 -0.06 9.67
CA CYS A 147 -4.70 1.28 10.13
C CYS A 147 -4.43 2.17 8.91
N VAL A 148 -5.04 3.35 8.84
CA VAL A 148 -4.89 4.34 7.76
C VAL A 148 -4.49 5.70 8.33
N ALA A 149 -3.63 6.41 7.60
CA ALA A 149 -3.15 7.74 7.97
C ALA A 149 -3.42 8.77 6.87
N ASP A 150 -3.71 10.02 7.26
CA ASP A 150 -3.63 11.14 6.32
C ASP A 150 -2.18 11.57 6.07
N VAL A 151 -1.32 11.51 7.09
CA VAL A 151 0.10 11.85 6.99
C VAL A 151 0.94 10.88 7.84
N GLN A 152 2.01 10.34 7.25
CA GLN A 152 3.05 9.60 7.98
C GLN A 152 4.35 10.41 8.02
N PHE A 153 4.90 10.69 9.20
CA PHE A 153 6.18 11.42 9.30
C PHE A 153 7.41 10.51 9.47
N LYS A 154 7.20 9.19 9.59
CA LYS A 154 8.24 8.14 9.60
C LYS A 154 7.81 6.94 8.73
N GLY A 155 7.23 7.23 7.56
CA GLY A 155 6.73 6.22 6.63
C GLY A 155 7.78 5.16 6.28
N ARG A 156 7.38 3.89 6.24
CA ARG A 156 8.29 2.75 6.04
C ARG A 156 8.31 2.28 4.59
N GLY A 157 9.51 2.07 4.07
CA GLY A 157 9.78 1.32 2.84
C GLY A 157 10.69 0.12 3.09
N ARG A 158 11.01 -0.62 2.02
CA ARG A 158 11.95 -1.76 2.08
C ARG A 158 13.39 -1.29 2.28
N SER A 159 14.24 -2.16 2.82
CA SER A 159 15.70 -1.96 2.92
C SER A 159 16.10 -0.62 3.55
N LYS A 160 15.37 -0.19 4.60
CA LYS A 160 15.53 1.08 5.32
C LYS A 160 15.12 2.35 4.55
N ASN A 161 14.58 2.23 3.34
CA ASN A 161 14.02 3.39 2.63
C ASN A 161 12.82 3.95 3.39
N ALA A 162 12.62 5.27 3.32
CA ALA A 162 11.42 5.92 3.81
C ALA A 162 10.37 6.00 2.68
N TRP A 163 9.10 5.93 3.05
CA TRP A 163 7.99 6.26 2.15
C TRP A 163 7.59 7.72 2.38
N GLU A 164 7.84 8.58 1.40
CA GLU A 164 7.40 9.98 1.42
C GLU A 164 5.87 10.04 1.36
N SER A 165 5.28 10.80 2.28
CA SER A 165 3.86 10.70 2.64
C SER A 165 3.17 12.07 2.68
N PRO A 166 3.22 12.87 1.59
CA PRO A 166 2.48 14.13 1.53
C PRO A 166 0.97 13.90 1.63
N ARG A 167 0.23 14.96 1.99
CA ARG A 167 -1.24 14.95 1.97
C ARG A 167 -1.73 14.53 0.57
N GLY A 168 -2.80 13.74 0.53
CA GLY A 168 -3.33 13.14 -0.70
C GLY A 168 -2.82 11.73 -1.00
N CYS A 169 -1.80 11.23 -0.28
CA CYS A 169 -1.43 9.81 -0.32
C CYS A 169 -2.50 8.94 0.37
N LEU A 170 -2.78 7.76 -0.20
CA LEU A 170 -3.44 6.67 0.52
C LEU A 170 -2.37 5.79 1.17
N MET A 171 -2.38 5.72 2.49
CA MET A 171 -1.40 4.95 3.26
C MET A 171 -2.11 4.15 4.32
N PHE A 172 -2.05 2.83 4.20
CA PHE A 172 -2.66 1.95 5.18
C PHE A 172 -1.85 0.67 5.37
N SER A 173 -2.03 0.04 6.52
CA SER A 173 -1.47 -1.26 6.83
C SER A 173 -2.53 -2.15 7.47
N PHE A 174 -2.42 -3.47 7.35
CA PHE A 174 -3.41 -4.39 7.91
C PHE A 174 -2.82 -5.74 8.34
N THR A 175 -3.53 -6.41 9.25
CA THR A 175 -3.13 -7.69 9.83
C THR A 175 -3.59 -8.88 8.99
N LEU A 176 -2.73 -9.87 8.85
CA LEU A 176 -2.96 -11.16 8.19
C LEU A 176 -2.32 -12.28 9.03
N GLU A 177 -2.93 -13.45 9.05
CA GLU A 177 -2.36 -14.62 9.73
C GLU A 177 -2.31 -15.81 8.76
N MET A 178 -1.18 -16.53 8.79
CA MET A 178 -0.94 -17.67 7.90
C MET A 178 -0.19 -18.78 8.63
N GLU A 179 -0.45 -20.04 8.28
CA GLU A 179 0.25 -21.19 8.89
C GLU A 179 1.44 -21.65 8.04
N ASP A 180 1.30 -21.66 6.71
CA ASP A 180 2.35 -22.12 5.81
C ASP A 180 3.35 -20.99 5.47
N GLY A 181 4.55 -21.07 6.02
CA GLY A 181 5.63 -20.13 5.76
C GLY A 181 6.11 -20.07 4.30
N LYS A 182 5.83 -21.10 3.49
CA LYS A 182 6.23 -21.13 2.06
C LYS A 182 5.46 -20.12 1.23
N ILE A 183 4.24 -19.77 1.66
CA ILE A 183 3.34 -18.89 0.92
C ILE A 183 3.35 -17.45 1.44
N VAL A 184 3.87 -17.20 2.64
CA VAL A 184 4.01 -15.85 3.22
C VAL A 184 4.71 -14.86 2.26
N PRO A 185 5.84 -15.20 1.59
CA PRO A 185 6.48 -14.30 0.64
C PRO A 185 5.63 -13.98 -0.60
N LEU A 186 4.57 -14.76 -0.86
CA LEU A 186 3.70 -14.57 -2.01
C LEU A 186 2.55 -13.57 -1.72
N VAL A 187 2.29 -13.24 -0.45
CA VAL A 187 1.24 -12.29 -0.05
C VAL A 187 1.38 -10.95 -0.75
N GLN A 188 2.61 -10.44 -0.89
CA GLN A 188 2.87 -9.17 -1.57
C GLN A 188 2.32 -9.14 -3.01
N TYR A 189 2.27 -10.29 -3.70
CA TYR A 189 1.70 -10.38 -5.05
C TYR A 189 0.19 -10.26 -5.03
N VAL A 190 -0.46 -10.90 -4.06
CA VAL A 190 -1.91 -10.82 -3.86
C VAL A 190 -2.32 -9.39 -3.53
N VAL A 191 -1.58 -8.73 -2.63
CA VAL A 191 -1.79 -7.31 -2.28
C VAL A 191 -1.61 -6.41 -3.49
N SER A 192 -0.51 -6.58 -4.25
CA SER A 192 -0.24 -5.76 -5.43
C SER A 192 -1.33 -5.92 -6.50
N LEU A 193 -1.75 -7.17 -6.75
CA LEU A 193 -2.80 -7.47 -7.72
C LEU A 193 -4.17 -6.92 -7.28
N ALA A 194 -4.52 -7.09 -6.01
CA ALA A 194 -5.77 -6.56 -5.48
C ALA A 194 -5.87 -5.04 -5.65
N LEU A 195 -4.76 -4.32 -5.48
CA LEU A 195 -4.74 -2.87 -5.66
C LEU A 195 -4.86 -2.47 -7.13
N THR A 196 -4.19 -3.15 -8.06
CA THR A 196 -4.35 -2.86 -9.50
C THR A 196 -5.76 -3.16 -9.99
N GLU A 197 -6.35 -4.27 -9.54
CA GLU A 197 -7.74 -4.63 -9.89
C GLU A 197 -8.76 -3.66 -9.27
N ALA A 198 -8.49 -3.15 -8.06
CA ALA A 198 -9.33 -2.14 -7.42
C ALA A 198 -9.34 -0.81 -8.19
N ILE A 199 -8.18 -0.34 -8.64
CA ILE A 199 -8.08 0.89 -9.45
C ILE A 199 -8.83 0.71 -10.77
N LYS A 200 -8.69 -0.45 -11.42
CA LYS A 200 -9.37 -0.76 -12.67
C LYS A 200 -10.89 -0.84 -12.51
N ASP A 201 -11.35 -1.51 -11.46
CA ASP A 201 -12.78 -1.59 -11.10
C ASP A 201 -13.41 -0.20 -10.89
N ILE A 202 -12.68 0.72 -10.26
CA ILE A 202 -13.12 2.11 -10.12
C ILE A 202 -13.16 2.80 -11.49
N CYS A 203 -12.17 2.60 -12.35
CA CYS A 203 -12.20 3.18 -13.70
C CYS A 203 -13.46 2.74 -14.46
N ASP A 204 -13.75 1.44 -14.43
CA ASP A 204 -14.90 0.86 -15.12
C ASP A 204 -16.24 1.38 -14.55
N ARG A 205 -16.37 1.46 -13.22
CA ARG A 205 -17.60 1.93 -12.57
C ARG A 205 -17.86 3.43 -12.76
N GLU A 206 -16.82 4.25 -12.67
CA GLU A 206 -16.93 5.70 -12.74
C GLU A 206 -16.81 6.24 -14.19
N GLY A 207 -16.59 5.35 -15.17
CA GLY A 207 -16.39 5.73 -16.57
C GLY A 207 -15.10 6.51 -16.82
N PHE A 208 -14.08 6.33 -15.98
CA PHE A 208 -12.77 6.95 -16.18
C PHE A 208 -12.01 6.27 -17.31
N PRO A 209 -11.09 6.99 -18.01
CA PRO A 209 -10.13 6.32 -18.86
C PRO A 209 -9.35 5.29 -18.05
N CYS A 210 -9.07 4.13 -18.68
CA CYS A 210 -8.30 3.08 -18.06
C CYS A 210 -6.90 3.58 -17.67
N LEU A 211 -6.61 3.66 -16.37
CA LEU A 211 -5.26 3.92 -15.88
C LEU A 211 -4.44 2.63 -15.88
N ASP A 212 -3.40 2.59 -16.71
CA ASP A 212 -2.51 1.42 -16.84
C ASP A 212 -1.51 1.34 -15.67
N VAL A 213 -2.04 1.11 -14.46
CA VAL A 213 -1.24 0.90 -13.25
C VAL A 213 -0.67 -0.52 -13.27
N ARG A 214 0.65 -0.60 -13.41
CA ARG A 214 1.41 -1.84 -13.56
C ARG A 214 2.27 -2.16 -12.36
N ILE A 215 2.50 -3.44 -12.13
CA ILE A 215 3.35 -3.97 -11.08
C ILE A 215 4.79 -4.09 -11.59
N LYS A 216 5.69 -3.26 -11.06
CA LYS A 216 7.13 -3.48 -11.16
C LYS A 216 7.55 -4.42 -10.03
N TRP A 217 8.03 -5.59 -10.45
CA TRP A 217 8.31 -6.68 -9.52
C TRP A 217 9.39 -6.29 -8.48
N PRO A 218 9.24 -6.69 -7.21
CA PRO A 218 8.15 -7.52 -6.66
C PRO A 218 6.99 -6.75 -6.00
N ASN A 219 7.10 -5.46 -5.78
CA ASN A 219 6.28 -4.77 -4.77
C ASN A 219 6.01 -3.29 -5.08
N ASP A 220 6.32 -2.81 -6.28
CA ASP A 220 6.11 -1.41 -6.64
C ASP A 220 5.04 -1.28 -7.73
N LEU A 221 4.26 -0.21 -7.66
CA LEU A 221 3.26 0.14 -8.67
C LEU A 221 3.74 1.33 -9.49
N TYR A 222 3.57 1.24 -10.80
CA TYR A 222 4.03 2.22 -11.78
C TYR A 222 2.88 2.63 -12.69
N LEU A 223 2.83 3.91 -13.01
CA LEU A 223 1.89 4.50 -13.97
C LEU A 223 2.71 5.42 -14.87
N ASN A 224 2.59 5.26 -16.19
CA ASN A 224 3.37 6.01 -17.20
C ASN A 224 4.89 6.00 -16.92
N GLY A 225 5.43 4.84 -16.49
CA GLY A 225 6.85 4.67 -16.19
C GLY A 225 7.33 5.32 -14.88
N LEU A 226 6.46 6.01 -14.15
CA LEU A 226 6.76 6.61 -12.85
C LEU A 226 6.18 5.78 -11.71
N LYS A 227 6.88 5.73 -10.58
CA LYS A 227 6.40 5.03 -9.39
C LYS A 227 5.24 5.80 -8.75
N VAL A 228 4.10 5.13 -8.60
CA VAL A 228 2.89 5.68 -7.98
C VAL A 228 2.53 4.97 -6.68
N GLY A 229 3.08 3.78 -6.42
CA GLY A 229 2.78 3.05 -5.19
C GLY A 229 3.83 2.03 -4.78
N GLY A 230 3.70 1.51 -3.57
CA GLY A 230 4.57 0.51 -2.98
C GLY A 230 3.86 -0.35 -1.95
N ILE A 231 4.21 -1.63 -1.93
CA ILE A 231 3.73 -2.64 -0.99
C ILE A 231 4.89 -3.04 -0.08
N LEU A 232 4.60 -3.16 1.21
CA LEU A 232 5.52 -3.65 2.23
C LEU A 232 4.85 -4.78 3.03
N CYS A 233 5.35 -6.00 2.93
CA CYS A 233 4.89 -7.09 3.78
C CYS A 233 6.03 -7.52 4.72
N THR A 234 5.77 -7.53 6.02
CA THR A 234 6.69 -8.07 7.04
C THR A 234 5.98 -9.15 7.83
N SER A 235 6.72 -10.13 8.32
CA SER A 235 6.14 -11.22 9.11
C SER A 235 6.95 -11.53 10.35
N THR A 236 6.28 -11.88 11.43
CA THR A 236 6.86 -12.50 12.62
C THR A 236 6.24 -13.87 12.84
N TYR A 237 7.02 -14.85 13.30
CA TYR A 237 6.52 -16.17 13.64
C TYR A 237 6.22 -16.24 15.14
N LYS A 238 4.96 -16.49 15.51
CA LYS A 238 4.50 -16.57 16.90
C LYS A 238 3.39 -17.61 17.02
N SER A 239 3.38 -18.38 18.11
CA SER A 239 2.31 -19.36 18.40
C SER A 239 2.00 -20.31 17.24
N LYS A 240 3.05 -20.82 16.58
CA LYS A 240 3.00 -21.70 15.41
C LYS A 240 2.41 -21.08 14.12
N LYS A 241 2.17 -19.77 14.09
CA LYS A 241 1.62 -19.04 12.96
C LYS A 241 2.52 -17.88 12.55
N PHE A 242 2.37 -17.44 11.31
CA PHE A 242 3.00 -16.25 10.78
C PHE A 242 2.02 -15.08 10.87
N ASN A 243 2.35 -14.11 11.72
CA ASN A 243 1.68 -12.83 11.81
C ASN A 243 2.27 -11.93 10.72
N VAL A 244 1.49 -11.61 9.71
CA VAL A 244 1.90 -10.82 8.55
C VAL A 244 1.26 -9.44 8.62
N SER A 245 2.10 -8.41 8.66
CA SER A 245 1.68 -7.02 8.53
C SER A 245 1.92 -6.57 7.10
N SER A 246 0.87 -6.15 6.40
CA SER A 246 0.93 -5.69 5.02
C SER A 246 0.58 -4.22 4.95
N GLY A 247 1.53 -3.41 4.50
CA GLY A 247 1.41 -1.98 4.24
C GLY A 247 1.31 -1.67 2.76
N VAL A 248 0.53 -0.64 2.44
CA VAL A 248 0.29 -0.10 1.10
C VAL A 248 0.47 1.41 1.18
N GLY A 249 1.31 1.96 0.29
CA GLY A 249 1.39 3.38 -0.01
C GLY A 249 1.05 3.62 -1.47
N LEU A 250 0.13 4.54 -1.74
CA LEU A 250 -0.31 4.89 -3.09
C LEU A 250 -0.49 6.40 -3.21
N ASN A 251 0.06 6.99 -4.26
CA ASN A 251 -0.11 8.40 -4.57
C ASN A 251 -1.45 8.61 -5.28
N VAL A 252 -2.42 9.21 -4.61
CA VAL A 252 -3.78 9.40 -5.15
C VAL A 252 -3.97 10.85 -5.61
N ASP A 253 -3.75 11.81 -4.71
CA ASP A 253 -3.96 13.24 -4.97
C ASP A 253 -2.73 14.09 -4.62
N ASN A 254 -1.53 13.50 -4.72
CA ASN A 254 -0.25 14.13 -4.41
C ASN A 254 0.74 14.06 -5.58
N GLU A 255 0.81 15.11 -6.39
CA GLU A 255 1.58 15.09 -7.65
C GLU A 255 3.11 15.00 -7.44
N LYS A 256 3.60 15.31 -6.24
CA LYS A 256 5.02 15.24 -5.87
C LYS A 256 5.27 14.13 -4.84
N PRO A 257 6.46 13.50 -4.83
CA PRO A 257 7.65 13.82 -5.65
C PRO A 257 7.66 13.20 -7.05
N THR A 258 6.77 12.26 -7.37
CA THR A 258 6.76 11.55 -8.65
C THR A 258 5.56 11.92 -9.53
N THR A 259 4.41 11.35 -9.23
CA THR A 259 3.09 11.58 -9.84
C THR A 259 2.02 10.92 -8.97
N CYS A 260 0.75 11.12 -9.27
CA CYS A 260 -0.40 10.48 -8.62
C CYS A 260 -1.49 10.09 -9.62
N LEU A 261 -2.43 9.26 -9.18
CA LEU A 261 -3.55 8.80 -10.02
C LEU A 261 -4.38 9.97 -10.56
N ASN A 262 -4.71 10.96 -9.73
CA ASN A 262 -5.54 12.08 -10.14
C ASN A 262 -4.84 13.06 -11.08
N ALA A 263 -3.50 13.18 -11.04
CA ALA A 263 -2.76 13.96 -12.03
C ALA A 263 -2.91 13.36 -13.42
N VAL A 264 -2.68 12.05 -13.54
CA VAL A 264 -2.81 11.33 -14.82
C VAL A 264 -4.27 11.28 -15.29
N LEU A 265 -5.24 11.15 -14.38
CA LEU A 265 -6.66 11.19 -14.73
C LEU A 265 -7.06 12.54 -15.36
N LYS A 266 -6.57 13.66 -14.81
CA LYS A 266 -6.82 15.01 -15.36
C LYS A 266 -6.20 15.20 -16.74
N GLU A 267 -5.05 14.57 -17.02
CA GLU A 267 -4.42 14.61 -18.34
C GLU A 267 -5.22 13.83 -19.39
N LEU A 268 -5.87 12.74 -18.98
CA LEU A 268 -6.57 11.81 -19.88
C LEU A 268 -8.07 12.10 -20.06
N SER A 269 -8.68 12.93 -19.20
CA SER A 269 -10.12 13.18 -19.22
C SER A 269 -10.49 14.58 -18.75
N THR A 270 -11.61 15.09 -19.27
CA THR A 270 -12.19 16.37 -18.84
C THR A 270 -13.17 16.22 -17.67
N THR A 271 -13.18 15.06 -17.00
CA THR A 271 -14.11 14.79 -15.90
C THR A 271 -13.72 15.60 -14.66
N SER A 272 -14.73 16.10 -13.95
CA SER A 272 -14.52 16.74 -12.63
C SER A 272 -14.36 15.72 -11.51
N ASN A 273 -14.77 14.47 -11.75
CA ASN A 273 -14.67 13.40 -10.77
C ASN A 273 -13.21 12.95 -10.61
N LYS A 274 -12.85 12.50 -9.41
CA LYS A 274 -11.48 12.07 -9.10
C LYS A 274 -11.49 10.81 -8.27
N PHE A 275 -10.38 10.08 -8.27
CA PHE A 275 -10.19 8.99 -7.33
C PHE A 275 -10.18 9.52 -5.90
N ARG A 276 -10.99 8.89 -5.04
CA ARG A 276 -11.00 9.12 -3.59
C ARG A 276 -10.25 7.99 -2.88
N ARG A 277 -9.52 8.33 -1.82
CA ARG A 277 -8.69 7.38 -1.05
C ARG A 277 -9.56 6.29 -0.41
N GLU A 278 -10.74 6.68 0.04
CA GLU A 278 -11.76 5.85 0.68
C GLU A 278 -12.28 4.79 -0.29
N ASP A 279 -12.61 5.20 -1.52
CA ASP A 279 -13.12 4.27 -2.56
C ASP A 279 -12.04 3.28 -2.99
N ILE A 280 -10.80 3.74 -3.16
CA ILE A 280 -9.66 2.87 -3.50
C ILE A 280 -9.43 1.86 -2.38
N MET A 281 -9.40 2.28 -1.12
CA MET A 281 -9.16 1.40 0.02
C MET A 281 -10.29 0.37 0.20
N ALA A 282 -11.55 0.78 0.01
CA ALA A 282 -12.70 -0.13 0.08
C ALA A 282 -12.67 -1.14 -1.08
N ALA A 283 -12.48 -0.68 -2.32
CA ALA A 283 -12.35 -1.55 -3.49
C ALA A 283 -11.16 -2.51 -3.35
N PHE A 284 -10.03 -2.03 -2.79
CA PHE A 284 -8.88 -2.86 -2.48
C PHE A 284 -9.25 -4.01 -1.55
N PHE A 285 -9.89 -3.75 -0.41
CA PHE A 285 -10.24 -4.82 0.53
C PHE A 285 -11.26 -5.80 -0.06
N ASN A 286 -12.24 -5.29 -0.82
CA ASN A 286 -13.22 -6.13 -1.51
C ASN A 286 -12.55 -7.09 -2.50
N LYS A 287 -11.59 -6.61 -3.31
CA LYS A 287 -10.81 -7.47 -4.23
C LYS A 287 -9.82 -8.36 -3.49
N PHE A 288 -9.16 -7.83 -2.45
CA PHE A 288 -8.16 -8.54 -1.67
C PHE A 288 -8.76 -9.75 -0.96
N GLU A 289 -9.93 -9.61 -0.34
CA GLU A 289 -10.59 -10.73 0.35
C GLU A 289 -10.86 -11.89 -0.61
N MET A 290 -11.43 -11.59 -1.78
CA MET A 290 -11.70 -12.57 -2.84
C MET A 290 -10.40 -13.25 -3.34
N LEU A 291 -9.38 -12.46 -3.66
CA LEU A 291 -8.11 -12.97 -4.17
C LEU A 291 -7.33 -13.76 -3.10
N TYR A 292 -7.43 -13.35 -1.84
CA TYR A 292 -6.83 -14.03 -0.70
C TYR A 292 -7.45 -15.42 -0.50
N ASP A 293 -8.78 -15.55 -0.60
CA ASP A 293 -9.44 -16.86 -0.52
C ASP A 293 -9.06 -17.76 -1.68
N ILE A 294 -9.00 -17.24 -2.92
CA ILE A 294 -8.52 -18.00 -4.08
C ILE A 294 -7.09 -18.48 -3.83
N PHE A 295 -6.23 -17.59 -3.33
CA PHE A 295 -4.83 -17.88 -3.04
C PHE A 295 -4.68 -18.99 -2.00
N LEU A 296 -5.37 -18.92 -0.87
CA LEU A 296 -5.32 -19.98 0.16
C LEU A 296 -5.88 -21.32 -0.36
N ASN A 297 -7.02 -21.28 -1.06
CA ASN A 297 -7.70 -22.48 -1.57
C ASN A 297 -6.96 -23.19 -2.71
N GLN A 298 -6.14 -22.46 -3.49
CA GLN A 298 -5.36 -23.03 -4.58
C GLN A 298 -4.01 -23.57 -4.10
N VAL A 299 -3.35 -22.91 -3.13
CA VAL A 299 -2.08 -23.40 -2.62
C VAL A 299 -2.25 -24.61 -1.69
N GLY A 300 -3.37 -24.71 -0.96
CA GLY A 300 -3.69 -25.89 -0.14
C GLY A 300 -3.89 -27.19 -0.94
N ARG A 301 -4.08 -27.11 -2.27
CA ARG A 301 -4.37 -28.29 -3.11
C ARG A 301 -3.18 -28.84 -3.90
N GLU A 302 -2.06 -28.13 -4.02
CA GLU A 302 -0.90 -28.62 -4.79
C GLU A 302 0.44 -28.01 -4.34
N LEU A 303 1.40 -28.87 -4.02
CA LEU A 303 2.81 -28.56 -3.74
C LEU A 303 3.58 -28.05 -5.00
N LEU A 304 2.88 -27.51 -6.01
CA LEU A 304 3.38 -27.07 -7.33
C LEU A 304 3.44 -25.53 -7.47
N CYS A 305 3.61 -24.82 -6.35
CA CYS A 305 3.46 -23.37 -6.19
C CYS A 305 4.58 -22.49 -6.82
N ARG A 306 5.11 -22.86 -7.99
CA ARG A 306 5.95 -21.95 -8.80
C ARG A 306 5.54 -21.86 -10.27
N LYS A 307 4.91 -22.89 -10.83
CA LYS A 307 4.49 -22.92 -12.24
C LYS A 307 2.98 -22.82 -12.46
N ARG A 308 2.13 -22.97 -11.43
CA ARG A 308 0.67 -23.08 -11.58
C ARG A 308 -0.17 -21.95 -10.97
N MET A 309 0.44 -21.00 -10.25
CA MET A 309 -0.12 -19.65 -10.00
C MET A 309 -0.24 -18.82 -11.31
N ARG A 310 -0.31 -19.54 -12.45
CA ARG A 310 0.22 -19.13 -13.75
C ARG A 310 -0.81 -19.08 -14.87
N ILE A 311 -2.08 -19.31 -14.59
CA ILE A 311 -3.10 -19.06 -15.62
C ILE A 311 -3.88 -17.82 -15.26
N GLU A 312 -4.78 -17.83 -14.27
CA GLU A 312 -5.59 -16.63 -14.03
C GLU A 312 -4.80 -15.51 -13.33
N LEU A 313 -4.13 -15.78 -12.21
CA LEU A 313 -3.30 -14.76 -11.55
C LEU A 313 -2.12 -14.30 -12.41
N TRP A 314 -1.53 -15.17 -13.24
CA TRP A 314 -0.47 -14.77 -14.17
C TRP A 314 -0.97 -14.18 -15.48
N LYS A 315 -2.18 -14.48 -15.96
CA LYS A 315 -2.82 -13.73 -17.06
C LYS A 315 -3.13 -12.32 -16.59
N MET A 316 -3.69 -12.19 -15.39
CA MET A 316 -3.94 -10.88 -14.77
C MET A 316 -2.61 -10.15 -14.55
N TRP A 317 -1.64 -10.82 -13.94
CA TRP A 317 -0.34 -10.23 -13.68
C TRP A 317 0.50 -9.98 -14.94
N SER A 318 0.43 -10.80 -15.99
CA SER A 318 1.14 -10.56 -17.25
C SER A 318 0.55 -9.38 -18.01
N ARG A 319 -0.76 -9.13 -17.88
CA ARG A 319 -1.41 -7.90 -18.35
C ARG A 319 -0.99 -6.68 -17.53
N SER A 320 -0.74 -6.86 -16.24
CA SER A 320 -0.39 -5.77 -15.32
C SER A 320 1.12 -5.57 -15.13
N ARG A 321 2.02 -6.17 -15.93
CA ARG A 321 3.47 -6.02 -15.73
C ARG A 321 4.06 -4.93 -16.60
N VAL A 322 5.04 -4.19 -16.05
CA VAL A 322 6.00 -3.40 -16.84
C VAL A 322 7.00 -4.33 -17.52
#